data_AF-A0A518ATU8-F1
#
_entry.id   AF-A0A518ATU8-F1
#
_cell.length_a   1.000
_cell.length_b   1.000
_cell.length_c   1.000
_cell.angle_alpha   90.00
_cell.angle_beta   90.00
_cell.angle_gamma   90.00
#
_symmetry.space_group_name_H-M   'P 1'
#
loop_
_entity.id
_entity.type
_entity.pdbx_description
1 polymer ?
#
loop_
_entity_poly.entity_id
_entity_poly.type
_entity_poly.pdbx_seq_one_letter_code
_entity_poly.pdbx_strand_id
1 'polypeptide(L)' 'MTEECVLTVFRQFYMTPDKMLCFYGQDLEDKTMALQSLVDRQFLVREKFKGGYSLTEAGYHHMKQSV' A
#
# COMPACT_ATOMS: atom_id res chain seq x y z
N MET A 1 -3.63 6.73 10.98
CA MET A 1 -2.49 6.29 10.16
C MET A 1 -2.39 7.15 8.92
N THR A 2 -1.17 7.51 8.48
CA THR A 2 -0.93 8.28 7.25
C THR A 2 -0.60 7.37 6.07
N GLU A 3 -0.60 7.90 4.85
CA GLU A 3 -0.16 7.19 3.63
C GLU A 3 1.29 6.69 3.75
N GLU A 4 2.17 7.50 4.34
CA GLU A 4 3.59 7.18 4.55
C GLU A 4 3.77 5.94 5.42
N CYS A 5 2.92 5.75 6.45
CA CYS A 5 2.94 4.54 7.26
C CYS A 5 2.67 3.29 6.43
N VAL A 6 1.72 3.35 5.49
CA VAL A 6 1.40 2.22 4.60
C VAL A 6 2.57 1.93 3.66
N LEU A 7 3.11 2.96 2.99
CA LEU A 7 4.25 2.82 2.08
C LEU A 7 5.51 2.28 2.78
N THR A 8 5.71 2.64 4.05
CA THR A 8 6.78 2.09 4.88
C THR A 8 6.65 0.57 5.04
N VAL A 9 5.43 0.04 5.21
CA VAL A 9 5.21 -1.41 5.30
C VAL A 9 5.61 -2.08 3.97
N PHE A 10 5.15 -1.57 2.83
CA PHE A 10 5.55 -2.10 1.52
C PHE A 10 7.07 -2.11 1.35
N ARG A 11 7.75 -1.04 1.79
CA ARG A 11 9.21 -0.94 1.75
C ARG A 11 9.90 -1.95 2.67
N GLN A 12 9.40 -2.15 3.89
CA GLN A 12 9.95 -3.12 4.85
C GLN A 12 9.90 -4.55 4.31
N PHE A 13 8.88 -4.88 3.53
CA PHE A 13 8.73 -6.19 2.88
C PHE A 13 9.36 -6.24 1.48
N TYR A 14 10.10 -5.22 1.06
CA TYR A 14 10.75 -5.13 -0.26
C TYR A 14 9.77 -5.35 -1.43
N MET A 15 8.53 -4.91 -1.27
CA MET A 15 7.51 -5.08 -2.29
C MET A 15 7.86 -4.28 -3.55
N THR A 16 7.68 -4.92 -4.70
CA THR A 16 7.80 -4.33 -6.03
C THR A 16 6.41 -4.11 -6.63
N PRO A 17 6.29 -3.36 -7.75
CA PRO A 17 5.03 -3.27 -8.49
C PRO A 17 4.42 -4.65 -8.78
N ASP A 18 3.09 -4.70 -8.82
CA ASP A 18 2.28 -5.90 -9.08
C ASP A 18 2.49 -7.08 -8.11
N LYS A 19 3.23 -6.85 -7.00
CA LYS A 19 3.34 -7.80 -5.90
C LYS A 19 2.37 -7.41 -4.80
N MET A 20 1.46 -8.35 -4.53
CA MET A 20 0.44 -8.20 -3.51
C MET A 20 1.05 -8.32 -2.12
N LEU A 21 0.73 -7.33 -1.29
CA LEU A 21 0.87 -7.37 0.15
C LEU A 21 -0.52 -7.44 0.79
N CYS A 22 -0.71 -8.34 1.75
CA CYS A 22 -1.98 -8.53 2.42
C CYS A 22 -1.97 -7.94 3.82
N PHE A 23 -3.00 -7.15 4.11
CA PHE A 23 -3.28 -6.58 5.43
C PHE A 23 -4.48 -7.33 6.05
N TYR A 24 -4.43 -7.59 7.36
CA TYR A 24 -5.43 -8.41 8.06
C TYR A 24 -5.81 -7.82 9.43
N GLY A 25 -7.04 -8.13 9.88
CA GLY A 25 -7.52 -7.78 11.22
C GLY A 25 -7.38 -6.28 11.53
N GLN A 26 -6.95 -5.97 12.76
CA GLN A 26 -6.75 -4.60 13.23
C GLN A 26 -5.80 -3.79 12.32
N ASP A 27 -4.79 -4.45 11.75
CA ASP A 27 -3.80 -3.80 10.89
C ASP A 27 -4.44 -3.23 9.60
N LEU A 28 -5.40 -3.97 9.03
CA LEU A 28 -6.22 -3.50 7.91
C LEU A 28 -7.15 -2.37 8.34
N GLU A 29 -7.85 -2.54 9.47
CA GLU A 29 -8.81 -1.54 9.97
C GLU A 29 -8.13 -0.19 10.23
N ASP A 30 -6.98 -0.20 10.91
CA ASP A 30 -6.21 1.01 11.24
C ASP A 30 -5.68 1.75 10.01
N LYS A 31 -5.45 1.02 8.91
CA LYS A 31 -4.86 1.54 7.67
C LYS A 31 -5.89 1.76 6.56
N THR A 32 -7.15 1.38 6.75
CA THR A 32 -8.18 1.39 5.69
C THR A 32 -8.31 2.75 5.00
N MET A 33 -8.32 3.85 5.76
CA MET A 33 -8.42 5.20 5.17
C MET A 33 -7.19 5.56 4.33
N ALA A 34 -5.98 5.23 4.82
CA ALA A 34 -4.73 5.51 4.10
C ALA A 34 -4.60 4.62 2.84
N LEU A 35 -4.99 3.35 2.93
CA LEU A 35 -5.06 2.43 1.80
C LEU A 35 -6.04 2.92 0.73
N GLN A 36 -7.22 3.42 1.13
CA GLN A 36 -8.18 4.01 0.20
C GLN A 36 -7.60 5.26 -0.49
N SER A 37 -7.00 6.18 0.28
CA SER A 37 -6.41 7.40 -0.27
C SER A 37 -5.29 7.11 -1.28
N LEU A 38 -4.44 6.12 -1.00
CA LEU A 38 -3.40 5.66 -1.93
C LEU A 38 -3.96 4.99 -3.18
N VAL A 39 -5.10 4.30 -3.09
CA VAL A 39 -5.82 3.76 -4.25
C VAL A 39 -6.42 4.89 -5.09
N ASP A 40 -7.03 5.89 -4.45
CA ASP A 40 -7.61 7.04 -5.14
C ASP A 40 -6.55 7.87 -5.87
N ARG A 41 -5.32 7.90 -5.32
CA ARG A 41 -4.13 8.50 -5.93
C ARG A 41 -3.42 7.62 -6.96
N GLN A 42 -3.94 6.43 -7.25
CA GLN A 42 -3.37 5.45 -8.18
C GLN A 42 -1.95 4.98 -7.79
N PHE A 43 -1.60 5.03 -6.50
CA PHE A 43 -0.34 4.49 -5.97
C PHE A 43 -0.47 3.03 -5.54
N LEU A 44 -1.68 2.61 -5.16
CA LEU A 44 -2.01 1.22 -4.90
C LEU A 44 -3.14 0.77 -5.82
N VAL A 45 -3.17 -0.53 -6.10
CA VAL A 45 -4.34 -1.21 -6.65
C VAL A 45 -4.88 -2.20 -5.64
N ARG A 46 -6.20 -2.35 -5.62
CA ARG A 46 -6.87 -3.39 -4.84
C ARG A 46 -6.79 -4.69 -5.59
N GLU A 47 -6.33 -5.73 -4.91
CA GLU A 47 -6.32 -7.08 -5.45
C GLU A 47 -7.67 -7.77 -5.25
N LYS A 48 -7.86 -8.90 -5.94
CA LYS A 48 -9.07 -9.73 -5.77
C LYS A 48 -9.22 -10.26 -4.35
N PHE A 49 -8.10 -10.44 -3.64
CA PHE A 49 -8.09 -10.90 -2.27
C PHE A 49 -8.43 -9.76 -1.31
N LYS A 50 -9.38 -9.98 -0.38
CA LYS A 50 -9.79 -8.95 0.59
C LYS A 50 -8.60 -8.56 1.48
N GLY A 51 -8.27 -7.27 1.50
CA GLY A 51 -7.11 -6.75 2.22
C GLY A 51 -5.79 -6.88 1.45
N GLY A 52 -5.80 -7.40 0.23
CA GLY A 52 -4.66 -7.46 -0.68
C GLY A 52 -4.51 -6.16 -1.48
N TYR A 53 -3.32 -5.60 -1.49
CA TYR A 53 -2.97 -4.40 -2.23
C TYR A 53 -1.61 -4.56 -2.90
N SER A 54 -1.47 -4.09 -4.13
CA SER A 54 -0.20 -4.08 -4.86
C SER A 54 0.21 -2.64 -5.15
N LEU A 55 1.52 -2.38 -5.19
CA LEU A 55 2.04 -1.10 -5.68
C LEU A 55 1.81 -0.98 -7.18
N THR A 56 1.43 0.21 -7.63
CA THR A 56 1.63 0.60 -9.03
C THR A 56 3.07 1.05 -9.23
N GLU A 57 3.49 1.20 -10.49
CA GLU A 57 4.78 1.83 -10.81
C GLU A 57 4.92 3.22 -10.16
N ALA A 58 3.88 4.05 -10.25
CA ALA A 58 3.86 5.38 -9.63
C ALA A 58 3.98 5.30 -8.10
N GLY A 59 3.24 4.39 -7.46
CA GLY A 59 3.31 4.18 -6.01
C GLY A 59 4.67 3.68 -5.55
N TYR A 60 5.31 2.80 -6.33
CA TYR A 60 6.66 2.31 -6.03
C TYR A 60 7.72 3.42 -6.13
N HIS A 61 7.64 4.25 -7.17
CA HIS A 61 8.51 5.42 -7.29
C HIS A 61 8.31 6.41 -6.14
N HIS A 62 7.05 6.69 -5.78
CA HIS A 62 6.72 7.56 -4.65
C HIS A 62 7.29 6.99 -3.34
N MET A 63 7.03 5.72 -3.04
CA MET A 63 7.58 5.02 -1.88
C MET A 63 9.10 5.11 -1.77
N LYS A 64 9.81 5.02 -2.90
CA LYS A 64 11.27 5.15 -2.94
C LYS A 64 11.77 6.58 -2.68
N GLN A 65 10.97 7.58 -3.04
CA GLN A 65 11.31 9.00 -2.89
C GLN A 65 10.92 9.59 -1.53
N SER A 66 9.99 8.97 -0.80
CA SER A 66 9.46 9.49 0.48
C SER A 66 10.40 9.36 1.70
N VAL A 67 11.73 9.31 1.51
CA VAL A 67 12.74 9.44 2.59
C VAL A 67 13.96 10.19 2.09
#